data_AF-A0A7C1IA92-F1
#
_entry.id   AF-A0A7C1IA92-F1
#
_cell.length_a   1.000
_cell.length_b   1.000
_cell.length_c   1.000
_cell.angle_alpha   90.00
_cell.angle_beta   90.00
_cell.angle_gamma   90.00
#
_symmetry.space_group_name_H-M   'P 1'
#
loop_
_entity.id
_entity.type
_entity.pdbx_description
1 polymer ?
#
loop_
_entity_poly.entity_id
_entity_poly.type
_entity_poly.pdbx_seq_one_letter_code
_entity_poly.pdbx_strand_id
1 'polypeptide(L)'
;MYAPLWCKSHYSFCEGASSPSELVEQTAHFGMKHVAITDRDGVYGVVRAHVAARDYGIHLIVGSEITLDDGSTILLLVMDRKGYTNLCRLITVGRRRCEKGSSHVTWQEICAHSEGLIALWGGERSLISCHDEIDAATVGGLREAFGDRLYGLVARHCR
;
A
#
# COMPACT_ATOMS: atom_id res chain seq x y z
N MET A 1 -12.38 -15.64 8.50
CA MET A 1 -12.24 -14.24 8.98
C MET A 1 -11.57 -13.46 7.87
N TYR A 2 -12.05 -12.25 7.58
CA TYR A 2 -11.55 -11.39 6.49
C TYR A 2 -11.03 -10.07 7.07
N ALA A 3 -10.01 -9.49 6.42
CA ALA A 3 -9.48 -8.17 6.74
C ALA A 3 -9.20 -7.44 5.42
N PRO A 4 -9.75 -6.24 5.19
CA PRO A 4 -9.45 -5.49 3.98
C PRO A 4 -8.04 -4.89 4.08
N LEU A 5 -7.19 -5.25 3.12
CA LEU A 5 -5.77 -4.86 3.08
C LEU A 5 -5.47 -3.73 2.09
N TRP A 6 -6.41 -3.42 1.20
CA TRP A 6 -6.31 -2.33 0.23
C TRP A 6 -7.46 -1.36 0.46
N CYS A 7 -7.25 -0.35 1.30
CA CYS A 7 -8.24 0.68 1.59
C CYS A 7 -7.62 2.07 1.43
N LYS A 8 -8.29 2.91 0.64
CA LYS A 8 -7.92 4.30 0.43
C LYS A 8 -8.82 5.20 1.25
N SER A 9 -8.22 6.09 2.02
CA SER A 9 -8.95 7.19 2.64
C SER A 9 -8.97 8.41 1.71
N HIS A 10 -9.66 9.47 2.12
CA HIS A 10 -9.69 10.76 1.42
C HIS A 10 -8.34 11.47 1.29
N TYR A 11 -7.28 10.93 1.90
CA TYR A 11 -5.92 11.38 1.68
C TYR A 11 -5.32 10.84 0.37
N SER A 12 -5.92 9.81 -0.22
CA SER A 12 -5.70 9.43 -1.61
C SER A 12 -6.52 10.36 -2.50
N PHE A 13 -5.95 11.52 -2.85
CA PHE A 13 -6.67 12.58 -3.54
C PHE A 13 -7.31 12.08 -4.85
N CYS A 14 -8.58 12.44 -5.09
CA CYS A 14 -9.40 11.97 -6.22
C CYS A 14 -9.56 10.45 -6.36
N GLU A 15 -9.13 9.65 -5.38
CA GLU A 15 -9.27 8.18 -5.39
C GLU A 15 -10.03 7.64 -4.18
N GLY A 16 -9.91 8.28 -3.00
CA GLY A 16 -10.63 7.91 -1.79
C GLY A 16 -11.64 8.98 -1.37
N ALA A 17 -12.79 8.54 -0.88
CA ALA A 17 -13.85 9.43 -0.37
C ALA A 17 -14.03 9.31 1.15
N SER A 18 -13.89 8.11 1.70
CA SER A 18 -14.05 7.84 3.14
C SER A 18 -12.89 8.43 3.94
N SER A 19 -13.19 9.00 5.10
CA SER A 19 -12.17 9.37 6.08
C SER A 19 -11.52 8.13 6.71
N PRO A 20 -10.30 8.24 7.27
CA PRO A 20 -9.66 7.13 7.96
C PRO A 20 -10.47 6.60 9.15
N SER A 21 -11.17 7.48 9.87
CA SER A 21 -12.03 7.10 11.00
C SER A 21 -13.24 6.29 10.53
N GLU A 22 -13.93 6.73 9.47
CA GLU A 22 -15.07 5.99 8.91
C GLU A 22 -14.66 4.58 8.46
N LEU A 23 -13.48 4.41 7.84
CA LEU A 23 -12.99 3.09 7.44
C LEU A 23 -12.82 2.15 8.65
N VAL A 24 -12.33 2.67 9.78
CA VAL A 24 -12.19 1.91 11.03
C VAL A 24 -13.56 1.61 11.64
N GLU A 25 -14.44 2.60 11.70
CA GLU A 25 -15.81 2.45 12.22
C GLU A 25 -16.60 1.39 11.46
N GLN A 26 -16.53 1.41 10.13
CA GLN A 26 -17.17 0.40 9.29
C GLN A 26 -16.55 -0.99 9.51
N THR A 27 -15.24 -1.08 9.67
CA THR A 27 -14.56 -2.35 10.00
C THR A 27 -15.13 -2.94 11.30
N ALA A 28 -15.28 -2.12 12.34
CA ALA A 28 -15.88 -2.54 13.61
C ALA A 28 -17.36 -2.92 13.46
N HIS A 29 -18.13 -2.14 12.69
CA HIS A 29 -19.54 -2.43 12.41
C HIS A 29 -19.75 -3.80 11.75
N PHE A 30 -18.87 -4.19 10.83
CA PHE A 30 -18.89 -5.50 10.19
C PHE A 30 -18.32 -6.64 11.06
N GLY A 31 -17.94 -6.37 12.31
CA GLY A 31 -17.36 -7.37 13.22
C GLY A 31 -15.97 -7.85 12.80
N MET A 32 -15.29 -7.09 11.93
CA MET A 32 -13.90 -7.36 11.56
C MET A 32 -12.95 -6.83 12.64
N LYS A 33 -11.76 -7.43 12.73
CA LYS A 33 -10.77 -7.08 13.77
C LYS A 33 -9.56 -6.30 13.23
N HIS A 34 -9.40 -6.25 11.92
CA HIS A 34 -8.21 -5.69 11.28
C HIS A 34 -8.62 -4.93 10.03
N VAL A 35 -7.93 -3.81 9.76
CA VAL A 35 -8.08 -2.99 8.55
C VAL A 35 -6.72 -2.42 8.20
N ALA A 36 -6.36 -2.39 6.92
CA ALA A 36 -5.21 -1.63 6.47
C ALA A 36 -5.62 -0.25 5.98
N ILE A 37 -4.79 0.76 6.24
CA ILE A 37 -4.87 2.04 5.53
C ILE A 37 -3.69 2.10 4.58
N THR A 38 -4.00 2.18 3.29
CA THR A 38 -3.03 2.12 2.20
C THR A 38 -3.30 3.25 1.21
N ASP A 39 -3.08 4.48 1.66
CA ASP A 39 -3.26 5.65 0.82
C ASP A 39 -2.25 5.69 -0.32
N ARG A 40 -2.58 6.42 -1.40
CA ARG A 40 -1.71 6.68 -2.54
C ARG A 40 -0.48 7.50 -2.12
N ASP A 41 0.71 6.94 -2.31
CA ASP A 41 2.01 7.61 -2.14
C ASP A 41 2.14 8.41 -0.84
N GLY A 42 1.73 7.79 0.27
CA GLY A 42 1.60 8.47 1.54
C GLY A 42 1.06 7.60 2.68
N VAL A 43 1.30 8.09 3.90
CA VAL A 43 0.79 7.51 5.17
C VAL A 43 -0.05 8.55 5.94
N TYR A 44 -0.69 9.47 5.20
CA TYR A 44 -1.34 10.66 5.77
C TYR A 44 -2.54 10.30 6.66
N GLY A 45 -3.33 9.28 6.27
CA GLY A 45 -4.51 8.85 7.03
C GLY A 45 -4.20 8.03 8.29
N VAL A 46 -2.96 7.54 8.45
CA VAL A 46 -2.59 6.54 9.46
C VAL A 46 -2.80 7.05 10.88
N VAL A 47 -2.41 8.28 11.19
CA VAL A 47 -2.53 8.82 12.55
C VAL A 47 -4.00 8.92 12.96
N ARG A 48 -4.88 9.40 12.06
CA ARG A 48 -6.32 9.50 12.34
C ARG A 48 -6.96 8.13 12.48
N ALA A 49 -6.62 7.19 11.60
CA ALA A 49 -7.07 5.81 11.72
C ALA A 49 -6.58 5.16 13.02
N HIS A 50 -5.35 5.44 13.46
CA HIS A 50 -4.80 4.85 14.68
C HIS A 50 -5.56 5.29 15.93
N VAL A 51 -5.93 6.58 16.00
CA VAL A 51 -6.74 7.11 17.10
C VAL A 51 -8.10 6.41 17.12
N ALA A 52 -8.81 6.34 15.99
CA ALA A 52 -10.10 5.65 15.91
C ALA A 52 -9.97 4.15 16.21
N ALA A 53 -8.94 3.49 15.72
CA ALA A 53 -8.73 2.05 15.88
C ALA A 53 -8.57 1.67 17.34
N ARG A 54 -7.95 2.54 18.16
CA ARG A 54 -7.84 2.35 19.61
C ARG A 54 -9.21 2.36 20.28
N ASP A 55 -10.11 3.24 19.86
CA ASP A 55 -11.43 3.40 20.48
C ASP A 55 -12.36 2.20 20.15
N TYR A 56 -12.19 1.61 18.96
CA TYR A 56 -12.96 0.44 18.50
C TYR A 56 -12.27 -0.91 18.74
N GLY A 57 -11.06 -0.93 19.31
CA GLY A 57 -10.28 -2.16 19.51
C GLY A 57 -9.88 -2.87 18.19
N ILE A 58 -9.72 -2.09 17.12
CA ILE A 58 -9.31 -2.58 15.79
C ILE A 58 -7.79 -2.58 15.69
N HIS A 59 -7.23 -3.65 15.11
CA HIS A 59 -5.83 -3.70 14.76
C HIS A 59 -5.61 -3.02 13.39
N LEU A 60 -5.04 -1.82 13.43
CA LEU A 60 -4.67 -1.07 12.24
C LEU A 60 -3.38 -1.63 11.61
N ILE A 61 -3.45 -1.97 10.33
CA ILE A 61 -2.29 -2.30 9.49
C ILE A 61 -1.90 -1.03 8.73
N VAL A 62 -0.63 -0.67 8.78
CA VAL A 62 -0.11 0.51 8.08
C VAL A 62 0.45 0.08 6.73
N GLY A 63 0.12 0.83 5.68
CA GLY A 63 0.73 0.64 4.37
C GLY A 63 0.56 1.84 3.46
N SER A 64 0.94 1.67 2.21
CA SER A 64 0.70 2.65 1.15
C SER A 64 0.70 1.94 -0.21
N GLU A 65 -0.12 2.44 -1.12
CA GLU A 65 -0.03 2.06 -2.52
C GLU A 65 0.95 3.00 -3.22
N ILE A 66 2.12 2.46 -3.58
CA ILE A 66 3.24 3.21 -4.14
C ILE A 66 3.17 3.19 -5.65
N THR A 67 3.34 4.36 -6.25
CA THR A 67 3.39 4.54 -7.71
C THR A 67 4.83 4.38 -8.21
N LEU A 68 4.99 3.61 -9.29
CA LEU A 68 6.26 3.35 -9.95
C LEU A 68 6.48 4.33 -11.11
N ASP A 69 7.72 4.40 -11.61
CA ASP A 69 8.12 5.25 -12.74
C ASP A 69 7.52 4.80 -14.08
N ASP A 70 7.22 3.52 -14.24
CA ASP A 70 6.45 2.96 -15.36
C ASP A 70 4.93 3.22 -15.26
N GLY A 71 4.49 3.97 -14.24
CA GLY A 71 3.08 4.31 -14.01
C GLY A 71 2.27 3.20 -13.33
N SER A 72 2.87 2.04 -13.08
CA SER A 72 2.22 0.97 -12.34
C SER A 72 2.18 1.24 -10.84
N THR A 73 1.49 0.38 -10.08
CA THR A 73 1.45 0.47 -8.62
C THR A 73 1.77 -0.85 -7.92
N ILE A 74 2.31 -0.72 -6.70
CA ILE A 74 2.51 -1.84 -5.77
C ILE A 74 2.03 -1.45 -4.37
N LEU A 75 1.36 -2.37 -3.70
CA LEU A 75 0.84 -2.15 -2.35
C LEU A 75 1.85 -2.69 -1.33
N LEU A 76 2.32 -1.82 -0.42
CA LEU A 76 3.27 -2.19 0.62
C LEU A 76 2.62 -2.10 1.99
N LEU A 77 2.73 -3.18 2.78
CA LEU A 77 2.27 -3.24 4.16
C LEU A 77 3.47 -3.32 5.12
N VAL A 78 3.38 -2.61 6.23
CA VAL A 78 4.42 -2.53 7.25
C VAL A 78 4.28 -3.69 8.23
N MET A 79 5.35 -4.48 8.38
CA MET A 79 5.41 -5.55 9.39
C MET A 79 5.97 -5.06 10.73
N ASP A 80 6.92 -4.14 10.68
CA ASP A 80 7.68 -3.68 11.83
C ASP A 80 8.19 -2.24 11.67
N ARG A 81 8.95 -1.77 12.67
CA ARG A 81 9.51 -0.41 12.68
C ARG A 81 10.51 -0.14 11.55
N LYS A 82 11.23 -1.17 11.10
CA LYS A 82 12.18 -1.06 9.99
C LYS A 82 11.41 -0.90 8.68
N GLY A 83 10.36 -1.69 8.49
CA GLY A 83 9.39 -1.55 7.40
C GLY A 83 8.78 -0.16 7.33
N TYR A 84 8.30 0.37 8.46
CA TYR A 84 7.75 1.72 8.50
C TYR A 84 8.77 2.77 8.02
N THR A 85 10.02 2.64 8.47
CA THR A 85 11.13 3.52 8.07
C THR A 85 11.41 3.42 6.58
N ASN A 86 11.44 2.20 6.04
CA ASN A 86 11.67 1.94 4.62
C ASN A 86 10.51 2.49 3.76
N LEU A 87 9.26 2.30 4.17
CA LEU A 87 8.08 2.87 3.51
C LEU A 87 8.15 4.40 3.47
N CYS A 88 8.41 5.05 4.61
CA CYS A 88 8.56 6.50 4.67
C CYS A 88 9.70 7.00 3.79
N ARG A 89 10.81 6.25 3.71
CA ARG A 89 11.94 6.57 2.85
C ARG A 89 11.56 6.51 1.37
N LEU A 90 10.89 5.45 0.94
CA LEU A 90 10.38 5.31 -0.43
C LEU A 90 9.46 6.48 -0.81
N ILE A 91 8.47 6.78 0.02
CA ILE A 91 7.56 7.92 -0.17
C ILE A 91 8.34 9.24 -0.26
N THR A 92 9.32 9.45 0.63
CA THR A 92 10.14 10.66 0.62
C THR A 92 10.96 10.80 -0.65
N VAL A 93 11.58 9.71 -1.09
CA VAL A 93 12.42 9.66 -2.31
C VAL A 93 11.57 9.96 -3.54
N GLY A 94 10.42 9.30 -3.68
CA GLY A 94 9.52 9.51 -4.82
C GLY A 94 8.93 10.92 -4.86
N ARG A 95 8.51 11.47 -3.71
CA ARG A 95 7.98 12.84 -3.63
C ARG A 95 9.04 13.91 -3.94
N ARG A 96 10.28 13.72 -3.50
CA ARG A 96 11.34 14.76 -3.64
C ARG A 96 11.82 14.97 -5.07
N ARG A 97 11.69 13.97 -5.94
CA ARG A 97 12.11 14.07 -7.35
C ARG A 97 11.00 14.52 -8.30
N CYS A 98 9.76 14.58 -7.81
CA CYS A 98 8.59 14.90 -8.61
C CYS A 98 8.03 16.29 -8.26
N GLU A 99 7.23 16.83 -9.17
CA GLU A 99 6.42 18.00 -8.88
C GLU A 99 5.37 17.70 -7.81
N LYS A 100 4.88 18.77 -7.16
CA LYS A 100 3.87 18.65 -6.11
C LYS A 100 2.62 17.96 -6.64
N GLY A 101 2.23 16.87 -5.99
CA GLY A 101 1.07 16.06 -6.36
C GLY A 101 1.46 14.67 -6.87
N SER A 102 2.65 14.55 -7.47
CA SER A 102 3.14 13.28 -8.01
C SER A 102 4.18 12.62 -7.09
N SER A 103 4.45 11.34 -7.35
CA SER A 103 5.48 10.55 -6.68
C SER A 103 5.77 9.33 -7.54
N HIS A 104 7.03 9.04 -7.82
CA HIS A 104 7.44 7.83 -8.53
C HIS A 104 8.74 7.28 -7.93
N VAL A 105 8.78 5.97 -7.71
CA VAL A 105 10.01 5.24 -7.34
C VAL A 105 10.29 4.15 -8.36
N THR A 106 11.53 3.68 -8.43
CA THR A 106 11.88 2.58 -9.34
C THR A 106 11.66 1.22 -8.67
N TRP A 107 11.53 0.16 -9.46
CA TRP A 107 11.54 -1.22 -8.95
C TRP A 107 12.80 -1.56 -8.15
N GLN A 108 13.95 -1.03 -8.55
CA GLN A 108 15.21 -1.22 -7.83
C GLN A 108 15.15 -0.59 -6.43
N GLU A 109 14.54 0.59 -6.30
CA GLU A 109 14.36 1.25 -5.00
C GLU A 109 13.40 0.48 -4.10
N ILE A 110 12.31 -0.07 -4.65
CA ILE A 110 11.41 -0.97 -3.93
C ILE A 110 12.17 -2.18 -3.38
N CYS A 111 12.96 -2.85 -4.22
CA CYS A 111 13.75 -4.01 -3.81
C CYS A 111 14.81 -3.65 -2.75
N ALA A 112 15.51 -2.52 -2.91
CA ALA A 112 16.53 -2.06 -1.98
C ALA A 112 15.97 -1.68 -0.59
N HIS A 113 14.67 -1.37 -0.52
CA HIS A 113 13.98 -0.99 0.72
C HIS A 113 12.90 -1.99 1.12
N SER A 114 13.03 -3.26 0.74
CA SER A 114 12.02 -4.30 0.98
C SER A 114 11.94 -4.78 2.44
N GLU A 115 13.01 -4.66 3.23
CA GLU A 115 13.09 -5.21 4.59
C GLU A 115 11.95 -4.67 5.48
N GLY A 116 11.30 -5.55 6.25
CA GLY A 116 10.19 -5.17 7.13
C GLY A 116 8.86 -4.88 6.42
N LEU A 117 8.76 -5.11 5.10
CA LEU A 117 7.55 -4.88 4.29
C LEU A 117 6.95 -6.16 3.71
N ILE A 118 5.64 -6.18 3.51
CA ILE A 118 4.95 -7.15 2.66
C ILE A 118 4.55 -6.44 1.38
N ALA A 119 4.78 -7.08 0.24
CA ALA A 119 4.39 -6.59 -1.07
C ALA A 119 3.17 -7.36 -1.58
N LEU A 120 2.10 -6.65 -1.90
CA LEU A 120 0.95 -7.17 -2.63
C LEU A 120 1.01 -6.60 -4.05
N TRP A 121 1.25 -7.46 -5.02
CA TRP A 121 1.45 -7.10 -6.42
C TRP A 121 0.25 -7.55 -7.25
N GLY A 122 -0.51 -6.60 -7.79
CA GLY A 122 -1.76 -6.83 -8.53
C GLY A 122 -2.73 -5.65 -8.39
N GLY A 123 -3.97 -5.81 -8.89
CA GLY A 123 -4.96 -4.72 -8.98
C GLY A 123 -4.87 -3.92 -10.29
N GLU A 124 -5.89 -3.13 -10.65
CA GLU A 124 -6.09 -2.56 -12.00
C GLU A 124 -4.91 -1.75 -12.59
N ARG A 125 -4.01 -1.21 -11.76
CA ARG A 125 -2.82 -0.46 -12.19
C ARG A 125 -1.51 -1.23 -11.98
N SER A 126 -1.55 -2.51 -11.65
CA SER A 126 -0.33 -3.31 -11.48
C SER A 126 0.14 -3.88 -12.80
N LEU A 127 1.46 -3.94 -12.99
CA LEU A 127 2.08 -4.61 -14.15
C LEU A 127 1.58 -6.04 -14.40
N ILE A 128 1.13 -6.78 -13.37
CA ILE A 128 0.54 -8.12 -13.58
C ILE A 128 -0.78 -8.07 -14.34
N SER A 129 -1.55 -7.00 -14.18
CA SER A 129 -2.84 -6.78 -14.85
C SER A 129 -2.74 -5.95 -16.11
N CYS A 130 -1.65 -5.17 -16.27
CA CYS A 130 -1.32 -4.51 -17.52
C CYS A 130 -0.97 -5.59 -18.55
N HIS A 131 -1.47 -5.48 -19.78
CA HIS A 131 -1.12 -6.39 -20.88
C HIS A 131 0.32 -6.20 -21.41
N ASP A 132 1.17 -5.50 -20.66
CA ASP A 132 2.55 -5.22 -21.03
C ASP A 132 3.46 -6.39 -20.65
N GLU A 133 4.55 -6.56 -21.39
CA GLU A 133 5.57 -7.57 -21.05
C GLU A 133 6.23 -7.19 -19.72
N ILE A 134 5.97 -7.99 -18.69
CA ILE A 134 6.66 -7.88 -17.42
C ILE A 134 8.07 -8.43 -17.60
N ASP A 135 9.08 -7.59 -17.41
CA ASP A 135 10.46 -8.03 -17.44
C ASP A 135 10.71 -9.10 -16.36
N ALA A 136 11.29 -10.22 -16.78
CA ALA A 136 11.70 -11.30 -15.90
C ALA A 136 12.69 -10.82 -14.82
N ALA A 137 13.48 -9.78 -15.11
CA ALA A 137 14.37 -9.16 -14.13
C ALA A 137 13.60 -8.50 -12.97
N THR A 138 12.48 -7.82 -13.26
CA THR A 138 11.63 -7.20 -12.23
C THR A 138 11.00 -8.26 -11.34
N VAL A 139 10.47 -9.34 -11.94
CA VAL A 139 9.88 -10.47 -11.20
C VAL A 139 10.94 -11.15 -10.33
N GLY A 140 12.12 -11.40 -10.89
CA GLY A 140 13.27 -11.98 -10.19
C GLY A 140 13.71 -11.13 -9.01
N GLY A 141 13.88 -9.83 -9.22
CA GLY A 141 14.27 -8.88 -8.19
C GLY A 141 13.26 -8.78 -7.05
N LEU A 142 11.95 -8.74 -7.35
CA LEU A 142 10.91 -8.74 -6.32
C LEU A 142 10.91 -10.03 -5.52
N ARG A 143 11.03 -11.18 -6.19
CA ARG A 143 11.05 -12.49 -5.52
C ARG A 143 12.28 -12.62 -4.62
N GLU A 144 13.44 -12.15 -5.06
CA GLU A 144 14.66 -12.12 -4.25
C GLU A 144 14.52 -11.18 -3.05
N ALA A 145 14.02 -9.96 -3.27
CA ALA A 145 13.95 -8.93 -2.23
C ALA A 145 12.88 -9.20 -1.17
N PHE A 146 11.72 -9.76 -1.54
CA PHE A 146 10.61 -10.00 -0.62
C PHE A 146 10.52 -11.46 -0.15
N GLY A 147 11.01 -12.42 -0.92
CA GLY A 147 10.94 -13.84 -0.56
C GLY A 147 9.50 -14.31 -0.35
N ASP A 148 9.19 -14.79 0.85
CA ASP A 148 7.87 -15.23 1.30
C ASP A 148 6.90 -14.07 1.64
N ARG A 149 7.35 -12.82 1.49
CA ARG A 149 6.57 -11.60 1.74
C ARG A 149 6.01 -10.98 0.45
N LEU A 150 6.10 -11.68 -0.68
CA LEU A 150 5.51 -11.27 -1.96
C LEU A 150 4.24 -12.06 -2.25
N TYR A 151 3.14 -11.36 -2.47
CA TYR A 151 1.83 -11.97 -2.75
C TYR A 151 1.20 -11.37 -4.01
N GLY A 152 0.45 -12.19 -4.74
CA GLY A 152 -0.42 -11.72 -5.80
C GLY A 152 -1.70 -11.10 -5.24
N LEU A 153 -2.04 -9.88 -5.67
CA LEU A 153 -3.29 -9.20 -5.29
C LEU A 153 -4.37 -9.47 -6.34
N VAL A 154 -5.49 -10.06 -5.91
CA VAL A 154 -6.65 -10.32 -6.76
C VAL A 154 -7.84 -9.53 -6.24
N ALA A 155 -8.37 -8.64 -7.08
CA ALA A 155 -9.59 -7.90 -6.82
C ALA A 155 -10.60 -8.21 -7.93
N ARG A 156 -11.86 -8.46 -7.55
CA ARG A 156 -12.96 -8.71 -8.50
C ARG A 156 -14.07 -7.72 -8.21
N HIS A 157 -14.29 -6.81 -9.16
CA HIS A 157 -15.44 -5.92 -9.16
C HIS A 157 -16.44 -6.43 -10.19
N CYS A 158 -17.69 -6.64 -9.79
CA CYS A 158 -18.76 -6.82 -10.76
C CYS A 158 -19.05 -5.45 -11.38
N ARG A 159 -18.55 -5.22 -12.60
CA ARG A 159 -18.98 -4.10 -13.43
C ARG A 159 -20.25 -4.49 -14.17
#